data_AF-A0A137QWQ4-F1
#
_entry.id   AF-A0A137QWQ4-F1
#
_cell.length_a   1.000
_cell.length_b   1.000
_cell.length_c   1.000
_cell.angle_alpha   90.00
_cell.angle_beta   90.00
_cell.angle_gamma   90.00
#
_symmetry.space_group_name_H-M   'P 1'
#
loop_
_entity.id
_entity.type
_entity.pdbx_description
1 polymer ?
#
loop_
_entity_poly.entity_id
_entity_poly.type
_entity_poly.pdbx_seq_one_letter_code
_entity_poly.pdbx_strand_id
1 'polypeptide(L)'
;MLEHDKSEVYYFSCWKGDDNPPIDLGYAPYTGDTPLQPKLFWQYLGFFFDRQLTFHEHVQYYSTKAISMVCAIGRLSNSLRGLSPKQKHLLYRSCVVPIATYGFCLWCHGLHPHKAHLTALNKMQ
;
A
#
# COMPACT_ATOMS: atom_id res chain seq x y z
N MET A 1 -16.57 16.98 -8.10
CA MET A 1 -15.12 17.24 -8.15
C MET A 1 -14.77 17.82 -6.79
N LEU A 2 -14.49 16.95 -5.82
CA LEU A 2 -14.29 17.33 -4.42
C LEU A 2 -12.86 17.85 -4.31
N GLU A 3 -12.71 19.18 -4.19
CA GLU A 3 -11.43 19.78 -3.80
C GLU A 3 -10.97 19.06 -2.54
N HIS A 4 -9.87 18.32 -2.66
CA HIS A 4 -9.21 17.77 -1.49
C HIS A 4 -8.57 18.98 -0.82
N ASP A 5 -9.20 19.44 0.25
CA ASP A 5 -8.57 20.36 1.20
C ASP A 5 -7.29 19.69 1.67
N LYS A 6 -6.18 20.04 1.01
CA LYS A 6 -4.85 19.42 1.17
C LYS A 6 -4.25 19.99 2.46
N SER A 7 -4.92 19.66 3.55
CA SER A 7 -4.63 19.98 4.95
C SER A 7 -3.58 19.05 5.55
N GLU A 8 -3.06 18.14 4.75
CA GLU A 8 -2.17 17.10 5.23
C GLU A 8 -0.72 17.57 5.06
N VAL A 9 -0.01 17.72 6.18
CA VAL A 9 1.44 17.91 6.19
C VAL A 9 2.08 16.57 6.50
N TYR A 10 2.96 16.13 5.60
CA TYR A 10 3.71 14.89 5.77
C TYR A 10 5.20 15.15 5.56
N TYR A 11 5.98 14.93 6.60
CA TYR A 11 7.42 15.12 6.58
C TYR A 11 8.12 13.76 6.55
N PHE A 12 8.80 13.46 5.45
CA PHE A 12 9.59 12.23 5.32
C PHE A 12 10.91 12.38 6.07
N SER A 13 11.14 11.52 7.05
CA SER A 13 12.41 11.51 7.80
C SER A 13 12.72 10.11 8.28
N CYS A 14 13.97 9.72 8.12
CA CYS A 14 14.50 8.41 8.50
C CYS A 14 15.07 8.38 9.93
N TRP A 15 14.94 9.48 10.67
CA TRP A 15 15.52 9.64 12.00
C TRP A 15 14.59 9.00 13.05
N LYS A 16 15.14 8.10 13.86
CA LYS A 16 14.42 7.45 14.96
C LYS A 16 14.32 8.42 16.14
N GLY A 17 13.10 8.69 16.61
CA GLY A 17 12.84 9.57 17.78
C GLY A 17 12.28 10.95 17.43
N ASP A 18 11.81 11.16 16.20
CA ASP A 18 11.03 12.34 15.86
C ASP A 18 9.54 12.03 16.08
N ASP A 19 8.93 12.70 17.05
CA ASP A 19 7.54 12.48 17.49
C ASP A 19 6.50 13.13 16.55
N ASN A 20 6.94 13.73 15.44
CA ASN A 20 6.10 14.44 14.48
C ASN A 20 5.26 15.52 15.17
N PRO A 21 5.90 16.62 15.61
CA PRO A 21 5.19 17.65 16.35
C PRO A 21 4.12 18.32 15.46
N PRO A 22 2.99 18.75 16.03
CA PRO A 22 2.02 19.58 15.32
C PRO A 22 2.66 20.85 14.78
N ILE A 23 2.30 21.23 13.56
CA ILE A 23 2.88 22.40 12.88
C ILE A 23 1.87 23.55 12.92
N ASP A 24 2.29 24.69 13.46
CA ASP A 24 1.58 25.96 13.35
C ASP A 24 2.11 26.70 12.12
N LEU A 25 1.22 27.06 11.19
CA LEU A 25 1.59 27.76 9.96
C LEU A 25 1.51 29.29 10.10
N GLY A 26 0.99 29.78 11.23
CA GLY A 26 0.86 31.21 11.50
C GLY A 26 -0.22 31.91 10.65
N TYR A 27 -1.07 31.14 9.98
CA TYR A 27 -2.20 31.65 9.20
C TYR A 27 -3.45 30.77 9.39
N ALA A 28 -4.63 31.40 9.47
CA ALA A 28 -5.89 30.67 9.65
C ALA A 28 -6.17 29.75 8.45
N PRO A 29 -6.67 28.51 8.65
CA PRO A 29 -7.21 27.95 9.90
C PRO A 29 -6.17 27.26 10.81
N TYR A 30 -4.88 27.32 10.49
CA TYR A 30 -3.81 26.62 11.22
C TYR A 30 -2.96 27.60 12.02
N THR A 31 -3.60 28.17 13.04
CA THR A 31 -3.01 29.09 14.04
C THR A 31 -2.93 28.33 15.36
N GLY A 32 -1.96 28.64 16.25
CA GLY A 32 -1.64 27.92 17.49
C GLY A 32 -2.74 27.22 18.32
N ASP A 33 -4.01 27.66 18.26
CA ASP A 33 -5.16 26.97 18.89
C ASP A 33 -5.64 25.71 18.11
N THR A 34 -5.38 25.64 16.80
CA THR A 34 -5.70 24.53 15.89
C THR A 34 -4.49 24.17 15.02
N PRO A 35 -3.40 23.66 15.61
CA PRO A 35 -2.21 23.28 14.86
C PRO A 35 -2.49 22.07 13.97
N LEU A 36 -1.79 21.99 12.84
CA LEU A 36 -1.89 20.86 11.92
C LEU A 36 -1.34 19.61 12.58
N GLN A 37 -2.23 18.65 12.81
CA GLN A 37 -1.87 17.34 13.34
C GLN A 37 -1.30 16.48 12.21
N PRO A 38 -0.06 15.99 12.35
CA PRO A 38 0.47 15.10 11.36
C PRO A 38 -0.25 13.76 11.36
N LYS A 39 -0.45 13.19 10.17
CA LYS A 39 -1.01 11.84 10.02
C LYS A 39 0.09 10.79 10.15
N LEU A 40 -0.29 9.61 10.64
CA LEU A 40 0.61 8.45 10.73
C LEU A 40 0.97 7.91 9.34
N PHE A 41 -0.02 7.82 8.46
CA PHE A 41 0.12 7.33 7.09
C PHE A 41 -0.44 8.35 6.10
N TRP A 42 0.25 8.47 4.96
CA TRP A 42 -0.21 9.28 3.85
C TRP A 42 -0.72 8.39 2.73
N GLN A 43 -1.96 8.59 2.28
CA GLN A 43 -2.49 7.88 1.12
C GLN A 43 -2.35 8.74 -0.15
N TYR A 44 -1.47 8.34 -1.06
CA TYR A 44 -1.34 8.99 -2.38
C TYR A 44 -1.59 8.00 -3.49
N LEU A 45 -2.57 8.30 -4.37
CA LEU A 45 -2.87 7.49 -5.56
C LEU A 45 -3.16 6.00 -5.25
N GLY A 46 -3.60 5.70 -4.02
CA GLY A 46 -3.83 4.33 -3.53
C GLY A 46 -2.66 3.68 -2.79
N PHE A 47 -1.48 4.31 -2.78
CA PHE A 47 -0.33 3.87 -1.99
C PHE A 47 -0.37 4.48 -0.59
N PHE A 48 0.05 3.70 0.40
CA PHE A 48 0.24 4.12 1.78
C PHE A 48 1.72 4.37 1.98
N PHE A 49 2.06 5.61 2.33
CA PHE A 49 3.43 6.01 2.61
C PHE A 49 3.59 6.15 4.12
N ASP A 50 4.63 5.49 4.62
CA ASP A 50 5.12 5.68 5.98
C ASP A 50 6.12 6.83 6.00
N ARG A 51 6.32 7.41 7.18
CA ARG A 51 7.26 8.52 7.43
C ARG A 51 8.69 8.17 7.02
N GLN A 52 9.08 6.93 7.29
CA GLN A 52 10.39 6.38 6.98
C GLN A 52 10.44 5.72 5.60
N LEU A 53 9.37 5.81 4.79
CA LEU A 53 9.24 5.11 3.51
C LEU A 53 9.54 3.60 3.64
N THR A 54 9.17 3.01 4.79
CA THR A 54 9.28 1.56 5.04
C THR A 54 8.15 0.78 4.39
N PHE A 55 7.03 1.44 4.13
CA PHE A 55 5.82 0.91 3.49
C PHE A 55 5.25 -0.35 4.15
N HIS A 56 5.45 -0.50 5.45
CA HIS A 56 5.04 -1.69 6.20
C HIS A 56 3.51 -1.82 6.21
N GLU A 57 2.82 -0.71 6.44
CA GLU A 57 1.36 -0.68 6.42
C GLU A 57 0.80 -0.99 5.02
N HIS A 58 1.44 -0.49 3.97
CA HIS A 58 1.05 -0.82 2.60
C HIS A 58 1.22 -2.33 2.31
N VAL A 59 2.38 -2.91 2.65
CA VAL A 59 2.62 -4.36 2.50
C VAL A 59 1.54 -5.13 3.25
N GLN A 60 1.27 -4.77 4.50
CA GLN A 60 0.31 -5.45 5.34
C GLN A 60 -1.12 -5.37 4.78
N TYR A 61 -1.55 -4.18 4.35
CA TYR A 61 -2.87 -3.95 3.77
C TYR A 61 -3.08 -4.76 2.48
N TYR A 62 -2.15 -4.65 1.52
CA TYR A 62 -2.26 -5.34 0.24
C TYR A 62 -2.06 -6.86 0.38
N SER A 63 -1.21 -7.32 1.30
CA SER A 63 -1.07 -8.75 1.61
C SER A 63 -2.37 -9.31 2.18
N THR A 64 -2.99 -8.60 3.12
CA THR A 64 -4.28 -9.01 3.70
C THR A 64 -5.37 -9.06 2.62
N LYS A 65 -5.38 -8.07 1.72
CA LYS A 65 -6.30 -8.03 0.58
C LYS A 65 -6.08 -9.20 -0.39
N ALA A 66 -4.82 -9.52 -0.70
CA ALA A 66 -4.45 -10.66 -1.55
C ALA A 66 -4.85 -11.99 -0.91
N ILE A 67 -4.59 -12.17 0.39
CA ILE A 67 -4.99 -13.38 1.15
C ILE A 67 -6.51 -13.52 1.15
N SER A 68 -7.25 -12.44 1.41
CA SER A 68 -8.72 -12.43 1.35
C SER A 68 -9.23 -12.88 -0.02
N MET A 69 -8.61 -12.42 -1.11
CA MET A 69 -8.97 -12.83 -2.47
C MET A 69 -8.67 -14.32 -2.72
N VAL A 70 -7.52 -14.82 -2.26
CA VAL A 70 -7.18 -16.26 -2.34
C VAL A 70 -8.21 -17.10 -1.58
N CYS A 71 -8.59 -16.67 -0.37
CA CYS A 71 -9.64 -17.32 0.42
C CYS A 71 -10.98 -17.32 -0.32
N ALA A 72 -11.37 -16.20 -0.96
CA ALA A 72 -12.59 -16.12 -1.75
C ALA A 72 -12.58 -17.07 -2.96
N ILE A 73 -11.47 -17.12 -3.69
CA ILE A 73 -11.27 -18.08 -4.80
C ILE A 73 -11.35 -19.52 -4.29
N GLY A 74 -10.75 -19.81 -3.13
CA GLY A 74 -10.82 -21.13 -2.49
C GLY A 74 -12.25 -21.54 -2.16
N ARG A 75 -13.05 -20.62 -1.59
CA ARG A 75 -14.48 -20.86 -1.30
C ARG A 75 -15.31 -21.07 -2.56
N LEU A 76 -15.12 -20.22 -3.58
CA LEU A 76 -15.81 -20.35 -4.88
C LEU A 76 -15.47 -21.68 -5.55
N SER A 77 -14.22 -22.07 -5.45
CA SER A 77 -13.72 -23.30 -6.05
C SER A 77 -14.24 -24.57 -5.37
N ASN A 78 -14.59 -24.54 -4.09
CA ASN A 78 -15.07 -25.70 -3.34
C ASN A 78 -16.60 -25.85 -3.39
N SER A 79 -17.27 -25.08 -4.26
CA SER A 79 -18.71 -25.23 -4.53
C SER A 79 -19.01 -26.52 -5.31
N LEU A 80 -20.27 -26.98 -5.27
CA LEU A 80 -20.76 -28.26 -5.83
C LEU A 80 -20.43 -28.50 -7.33
N ARG A 81 -20.14 -27.43 -8.09
CA ARG A 81 -19.62 -27.46 -9.48
C ARG A 81 -18.36 -26.61 -9.60
N GLY A 82 -17.40 -26.88 -8.72
CA GLY A 82 -16.22 -26.06 -8.49
C GLY A 82 -15.36 -25.76 -9.73
N LEU A 83 -14.40 -24.86 -9.53
CA LEU A 83 -13.47 -24.43 -10.57
C LEU A 83 -12.45 -25.53 -10.89
N SER A 84 -12.16 -25.73 -12.18
CA SER A 84 -11.04 -26.59 -12.60
C SER A 84 -9.70 -26.00 -12.14
N PRO A 85 -8.65 -26.80 -11.94
CA PRO A 85 -7.32 -26.30 -11.55
C PRO A 85 -6.78 -25.22 -12.50
N LYS A 86 -7.07 -25.33 -13.81
CA LYS A 86 -6.69 -24.32 -14.82
C LYS A 86 -7.38 -22.98 -14.60
N GLN A 87 -8.69 -23.00 -14.28
CA GLN A 87 -9.45 -21.78 -13.99
C GLN A 87 -9.03 -21.13 -12.66
N LYS A 88 -8.71 -21.93 -11.64
CA LYS A 88 -8.15 -21.41 -10.37
C LYS A 88 -6.82 -20.71 -10.60
N HIS A 89 -5.94 -21.31 -11.40
CA HIS A 89 -4.65 -20.72 -11.75
C HIS A 89 -4.82 -19.41 -12.52
N LEU A 90 -5.75 -19.36 -13.48
CA LEU A 90 -6.07 -18.14 -14.22
C LEU A 90 -6.57 -17.04 -13.28
N LEU A 91 -7.49 -17.34 -12.36
CA LEU A 91 -7.97 -16.37 -11.37
C LEU A 91 -6.85 -15.87 -10.45
N TYR A 92 -5.97 -16.75 -10.01
CA TYR A 92 -4.81 -16.36 -9.19
C TYR A 92 -3.91 -15.36 -9.94
N ARG A 93 -3.53 -15.68 -11.18
CA ARG A 93 -2.67 -14.83 -12.02
C ARG A 93 -3.34 -13.50 -12.39
N SER A 94 -4.63 -13.50 -12.69
CA SER A 94 -5.35 -12.29 -13.11
C SER A 94 -5.75 -11.38 -11.95
N CYS A 95 -6.04 -11.93 -10.76
CA CYS A 95 -6.61 -11.14 -9.65
C CYS A 95 -5.68 -11.00 -8.45
N VAL A 96 -4.95 -12.06 -8.08
CA VAL A 96 -4.14 -12.06 -6.85
C VAL A 96 -2.75 -11.47 -7.11
N VAL A 97 -2.10 -11.88 -8.20
CA VAL A 97 -0.77 -11.35 -8.59
C VAL A 97 -0.76 -9.82 -8.68
N PRO A 98 -1.66 -9.14 -9.43
CA PRO A 98 -1.60 -7.67 -9.52
C PRO A 98 -1.84 -6.96 -8.19
N ILE A 99 -2.61 -7.54 -7.27
CA ILE A 99 -2.84 -6.98 -5.92
C ILE A 99 -1.58 -7.15 -5.07
N ALA A 100 -0.95 -8.32 -5.11
CA ALA A 100 0.25 -8.61 -4.34
C ALA A 100 1.50 -7.88 -4.87
N THR A 101 1.57 -7.65 -6.18
CA THR A 101 2.67 -6.90 -6.82
C THR A 101 2.43 -5.40 -6.85
N TYR A 102 1.26 -4.93 -6.39
CA TYR A 102 0.99 -3.51 -6.29
C TYR A 102 1.99 -2.85 -5.34
N GLY A 103 2.69 -1.81 -5.79
CA GLY A 103 3.73 -1.13 -5.01
C GLY A 103 5.13 -1.76 -5.07
N PHE A 104 5.29 -2.96 -5.64
CA PHE A 104 6.58 -3.62 -5.74
C PHE A 104 7.62 -2.76 -6.51
N CYS A 105 7.20 -2.14 -7.62
CA CYS A 105 8.08 -1.25 -8.40
C CYS A 105 8.54 -0.02 -7.62
N LEU A 106 7.72 0.47 -6.68
CA LEU A 106 8.01 1.67 -5.90
C LEU A 106 9.13 1.42 -4.87
N TRP A 107 9.13 0.24 -4.25
CA TRP A 107 10.14 -0.14 -3.24
C TRP A 107 11.44 -0.63 -3.87
N CYS A 108 11.35 -1.36 -4.98
CA CYS A 108 12.53 -1.90 -5.67
C CYS A 108 13.39 -0.84 -6.38
N HIS A 109 12.89 0.39 -6.55
CA HIS A 109 13.71 1.48 -7.09
C HIS A 109 14.70 2.05 -6.05
N GLY A 110 14.38 1.97 -4.75
CA GLY A 110 15.20 2.55 -3.67
C GLY A 110 16.19 1.57 -3.03
N LEU A 111 15.87 0.28 -3.04
CA LEU A 111 16.73 -0.81 -2.57
C LEU A 111 17.28 -1.51 -3.82
N HIS A 112 18.60 -1.44 -4.05
CA HIS A 112 19.41 -2.07 -5.11
C HIS A 112 18.74 -3.12 -6.02
N PRO A 113 19.12 -3.21 -7.31
CA PRO A 113 18.39 -3.92 -8.35
C PRO A 113 18.25 -5.42 -8.03
N HIS A 114 17.15 -5.79 -7.36
CA HIS A 114 16.84 -7.18 -7.07
C HIS A 114 16.25 -7.84 -8.31
N LYS A 115 17.07 -7.94 -9.37
CA LYS A 115 16.74 -8.55 -10.66
C LYS A 115 16.18 -9.97 -10.48
N ALA A 116 16.60 -10.67 -9.43
CA ALA A 116 16.11 -12.00 -9.06
C ALA A 116 14.63 -12.03 -8.59
N HIS A 117 14.13 -10.97 -7.95
CA HIS A 117 12.73 -10.91 -7.51
C HIS A 117 11.84 -10.50 -8.68
N LEU A 118 12.29 -9.55 -9.50
CA LEU A 118 11.62 -9.21 -10.76
C LEU A 118 11.51 -10.40 -11.72
N THR A 119 12.57 -11.21 -11.85
CA THR A 119 12.51 -12.45 -12.65
C THR A 119 11.61 -13.52 -12.03
N ALA A 120 11.51 -13.61 -10.70
CA ALA A 120 10.54 -14.49 -10.04
C ALA A 120 9.09 -14.02 -10.29
N LEU A 121 8.82 -12.72 -10.22
CA LEU A 121 7.51 -12.14 -10.53
C LEU A 121 7.11 -12.35 -11.98
N ASN A 122 8.03 -12.16 -12.93
CA ASN A 122 7.77 -12.43 -14.35
C ASN A 122 7.44 -13.91 -14.63
N LYS A 123 7.90 -14.84 -13.78
CA LYS A 123 7.52 -16.26 -13.88
C LYS A 123 6.14 -16.56 -13.32
N MET A 124 5.61 -15.69 -12.45
CA MET A 124 4.25 -15.80 -11.90
C MET A 124 3.19 -15.14 -12.82
N GLN A 125 3.63 -14.20 -13.65
CA GLN A 125 2.81 -13.40 -14.56
C GLN A 125 2.57 -14.05 -15.90
#